data_AF-A0A925XQ52-F1
#
_entry.id   AF-A0A925XQ52-F1
#
_cell.length_a   1.000
_cell.length_b   1.000
_cell.length_c   1.000
_cell.angle_alpha   90.00
_cell.angle_beta   90.00
_cell.angle_gamma   90.00
#
_symmetry.space_group_name_H-M   'P 1'
#
loop_
_entity.id
_entity.type
_entity.pdbx_description
1 polymer ?
#
loop_
_entity_poly.entity_id
_entity_poly.type
_entity_poly.pdbx_seq_one_letter_code
_entity_poly.pdbx_strand_id
1 'polypeptide(L)'
;MKTKTQTLRKVEWWHYALGFLALLFAAFEIYGPALRGEFIFDDSYLPFLVPSVADGPLRGWLGVRPLLMITYWLNYQSSGLDPYPYHAVNVLLHTINSVLIYLVVRKFLAMVSEVAWKREALAIFSGFLFLLHPVQTEAVAYIVGRSETLSVMFFLLALAAFLYRRSEDVTWGRAILVLLLFDLADGDARRLLNALEIVGNAARDKNLSSIDAVFLRDSLPATLRRFDKGGENFYDQISALHKAVRGSDPDASLYWMVRMFDGGVDPRYVARRAIRMATEDIGLADPRALEVALAAADTYERLGSPEGELALAQAIVYLACAPKSNAVYRAYGAVRAFIEQDGSRPVPMHLRNAPTRLMKNLGYGEGYRYAHDEAGAVAAGETYLPEGVTAQRWYRPTDRGVEARIGERMAELRRLNQANLNQAKLNEASPNEASLNRDTAARSSREAK
;
A
#
# COMPACT_ATOMS: atom_id res chain seq x y z
N MET A 1 49.23 20.96 -52.93
CA MET A 1 48.44 22.21 -53.06
C MET A 1 47.01 21.95 -52.58
N LYS A 2 46.58 22.72 -51.58
CA LYS A 2 45.23 22.86 -50.99
C LYS A 2 44.65 21.65 -50.21
N THR A 3 45.11 21.50 -48.98
CA THR A 3 44.31 20.99 -47.86
C THR A 3 43.09 21.90 -47.69
N LYS A 4 41.88 21.38 -47.97
CA LYS A 4 40.63 22.04 -47.60
C LYS A 4 40.50 21.99 -46.08
N THR A 5 40.87 23.07 -45.41
CA THR A 5 40.44 23.34 -44.05
C THR A 5 38.91 23.38 -44.05
N GLN A 6 38.27 22.30 -43.61
CA GLN A 6 36.84 22.33 -43.30
C GLN A 6 36.67 23.32 -42.15
N THR A 7 36.29 24.56 -42.49
CA THR A 7 35.70 25.51 -41.55
C THR A 7 34.53 24.82 -40.87
N LEU A 8 34.73 24.42 -39.60
CA LEU A 8 33.65 24.03 -38.71
C LEU A 8 32.62 25.18 -38.72
N ARG A 9 31.47 24.98 -39.38
CA ARG A 9 30.36 25.92 -39.32
C ARG A 9 30.06 26.13 -37.84
N LYS A 10 30.21 27.38 -37.36
CA LYS A 10 29.74 27.78 -36.03
C LYS A 10 28.26 27.38 -35.97
N VAL A 11 27.95 26.41 -35.11
CA VAL A 11 26.58 26.02 -34.88
C VAL A 11 25.93 27.19 -34.16
N GLU A 12 25.07 27.92 -34.87
CA GLU A 12 24.48 29.13 -34.32
C GLU A 12 23.42 28.74 -33.27
N TRP A 13 23.71 29.06 -32.01
CA TRP A 13 22.95 28.67 -30.82
C TRP A 13 21.45 29.01 -30.88
N TRP A 14 21.08 30.01 -31.69
CA TRP A 14 19.70 30.47 -31.82
C TRP A 14 18.76 29.42 -32.44
N HIS A 15 19.25 28.49 -33.26
CA HIS A 15 18.42 27.41 -33.80
C HIS A 15 17.95 26.46 -32.70
N TYR A 16 18.80 26.20 -31.70
CA TYR A 16 18.42 25.39 -30.54
C TYR A 16 17.47 26.13 -29.61
N ALA A 17 17.66 27.45 -29.45
CA ALA A 17 16.74 28.29 -28.70
C ALA A 17 15.34 28.31 -29.35
N LEU A 18 15.25 28.47 -30.67
CA LEU A 18 13.99 28.39 -31.40
C LEU A 18 13.34 27.01 -31.31
N GLY A 19 14.12 25.93 -31.44
CA GLY A 19 13.62 24.57 -31.27
C GLY A 19 13.09 24.31 -29.86
N PHE A 20 13.78 24.80 -28.84
CA PHE A 20 13.31 24.75 -27.44
C PHE A 20 11.99 25.52 -27.27
N LEU A 21 11.89 26.74 -27.78
CA LEU A 21 10.68 27.55 -27.70
C LEU A 21 9.50 26.88 -28.44
N ALA A 22 9.75 26.23 -29.57
CA ALA A 22 8.74 25.49 -30.31
C ALA A 22 8.25 24.25 -29.54
N LEU A 23 9.16 23.50 -28.92
CA LEU A 23 8.81 22.37 -28.05
C LEU A 23 8.04 22.83 -26.81
N LEU A 24 8.45 23.95 -26.20
CA LEU A 24 7.76 24.54 -25.07
C LEU A 24 6.33 24.95 -25.46
N PHE A 25 6.17 25.64 -26.59
CA PHE A 25 4.85 25.99 -27.09
C PHE A 25 3.99 24.75 -27.33
N ALA A 26 4.52 23.73 -28.01
CA ALA A 26 3.80 22.48 -28.26
C ALA A 26 3.40 21.76 -26.95
N ALA A 27 4.28 21.75 -25.96
CA ALA A 27 3.99 21.17 -24.65
C ALA A 27 2.83 21.90 -23.95
N PHE A 28 2.84 23.23 -23.94
CA PHE A 28 1.78 24.04 -23.33
C PHE A 28 0.45 23.94 -24.07
N GLU A 29 0.45 23.76 -25.39
CA GLU A 29 -0.78 23.52 -26.15
C GLU A 29 -1.38 22.14 -25.83
N ILE A 30 -0.54 21.10 -25.78
CA ILE A 30 -0.99 19.72 -25.58
C ILE A 30 -1.46 19.48 -24.15
N TYR A 31 -0.68 19.96 -23.18
CA TYR A 31 -1.01 19.87 -21.77
C TYR A 31 -1.85 21.05 -21.28
N GLY A 32 -2.26 21.94 -22.18
CA GLY A 32 -3.11 23.11 -21.89
C GLY A 32 -4.37 22.77 -21.08
N PRO A 33 -5.10 21.68 -21.40
CA PRO A 33 -6.22 21.23 -20.58
C PRO A 33 -5.83 20.90 -19.13
N ALA A 34 -4.65 20.29 -18.92
CA ALA A 34 -4.17 19.94 -17.59
C ALA A 34 -3.76 21.16 -16.76
N LEU A 35 -3.32 22.26 -17.39
CA LEU A 35 -2.94 23.49 -16.69
C LEU A 35 -4.08 24.09 -15.86
N ARG A 36 -5.33 23.83 -16.23
CA ARG A 36 -6.54 24.33 -15.54
C ARG A 36 -7.19 23.28 -14.64
N GLY A 37 -6.53 22.14 -14.42
CA GLY A 37 -7.00 21.11 -13.51
C GLY A 37 -6.97 21.57 -12.06
N GLU A 38 -7.88 21.05 -11.24
CA GLU A 38 -7.78 21.16 -9.79
C GLU A 38 -6.88 20.05 -9.23
N PHE A 39 -6.50 20.16 -7.95
CA PHE A 39 -5.85 19.05 -7.25
C PHE A 39 -6.77 17.84 -7.23
N ILE A 40 -6.27 16.71 -7.72
CA ILE A 40 -7.04 15.46 -7.77
C ILE A 40 -6.72 14.55 -6.58
N PHE A 41 -7.41 13.40 -6.49
CA PHE A 41 -7.29 12.48 -5.36
C PHE A 41 -5.83 12.15 -4.97
N ASP A 42 -4.96 11.90 -5.96
CA ASP A 42 -3.56 11.57 -5.73
C ASP A 42 -2.68 12.76 -5.32
N ASP A 43 -3.20 14.00 -5.36
CA ASP A 43 -2.49 15.17 -4.87
C ASP A 43 -2.78 15.44 -3.39
N SER A 44 -3.86 14.87 -2.84
CA SER A 44 -4.42 15.22 -1.51
C SER A 44 -3.47 15.03 -0.31
N TYR A 45 -2.41 14.23 -0.47
CA TYR A 45 -1.40 13.98 0.56
C TYR A 45 -0.14 14.84 0.42
N LEU A 46 -0.08 15.72 -0.60
CA LEU A 46 1.06 16.59 -0.81
C LEU A 46 1.20 17.60 0.34
N PRO A 47 2.45 17.97 0.70
CA PRO A 47 2.74 18.71 1.93
C PRO A 47 2.05 20.07 2.02
N PHE A 48 1.78 20.72 0.89
CA PHE A 48 1.09 22.01 0.85
C PHE A 48 -0.43 21.91 1.07
N LEU A 49 -1.03 20.72 0.96
CA LEU A 49 -2.45 20.48 1.27
C LEU A 49 -2.67 19.97 2.71
N VAL A 50 -1.59 19.69 3.45
CA VAL A 50 -1.64 19.28 4.85
C VAL A 50 -1.37 20.51 5.73
N PRO A 51 -2.36 21.08 6.43
CA PRO A 51 -2.20 22.36 7.13
C PRO A 51 -1.05 22.37 8.15
N SER A 52 -0.84 21.26 8.86
CA SER A 52 0.24 21.14 9.84
C SER A 52 1.65 21.15 9.22
N VAL A 53 1.78 20.85 7.93
CA VAL A 53 3.05 20.85 7.20
C VAL A 53 3.21 22.15 6.41
N ALA A 54 2.15 22.63 5.76
CA ALA A 54 2.16 23.80 4.90
C ALA A 54 2.69 25.06 5.62
N ASP A 55 2.25 25.29 6.86
CA ASP A 55 2.64 26.45 7.68
C ASP A 55 4.00 26.26 8.40
N GLY A 56 4.63 25.09 8.25
CA GLY A 56 5.89 24.75 8.88
C GLY A 56 7.13 25.30 8.14
N PRO A 57 8.29 25.40 8.82
CA PRO A 57 9.55 25.77 8.15
C PRO A 57 9.97 24.71 7.13
N LEU A 58 10.78 25.08 6.13
CA LEU A 58 11.27 24.15 5.08
C LEU A 58 11.81 22.83 5.65
N ARG A 59 12.51 22.86 6.79
CA ARG A 59 12.99 21.65 7.48
C ARG A 59 11.88 20.62 7.74
N GLY A 60 10.66 21.06 8.06
CA GLY A 60 9.51 20.18 8.28
C GLY A 60 8.95 19.57 7.00
N TRP A 61 9.25 20.17 5.85
CA TRP A 61 8.92 19.62 4.53
C TRP A 61 9.95 18.59 4.06
N LEU A 62 11.19 18.68 4.55
CA LEU A 62 12.28 17.78 4.13
C LEU A 62 12.08 16.38 4.73
N GLY A 63 11.74 15.41 3.87
CA GLY A 63 11.67 13.98 4.19
C GLY A 63 12.59 13.14 3.29
N VAL A 64 12.13 11.95 2.89
CA VAL A 64 12.90 11.00 2.05
C VAL A 64 13.21 11.54 0.64
N ARG A 65 12.48 12.56 0.17
CA ARG A 65 12.61 13.16 -1.17
C ARG A 65 12.91 14.66 -1.10
N PRO A 66 14.06 15.10 -0.57
CA PRO A 66 14.31 16.50 -0.21
C PRO A 66 14.23 17.45 -1.40
N LEU A 67 14.77 17.08 -2.57
CA LEU A 67 14.71 17.92 -3.77
C LEU A 67 13.27 18.15 -4.25
N LEU A 68 12.46 17.09 -4.30
CA LEU A 68 11.05 17.19 -4.65
C LEU A 68 10.31 18.11 -3.67
N MET A 69 10.54 17.93 -2.38
CA MET A 69 9.91 18.76 -1.34
C MET A 69 10.32 20.23 -1.44
N ILE A 70 11.59 20.52 -1.77
CA ILE A 70 12.03 21.89 -2.04
C ILE A 70 11.29 22.48 -3.24
N THR A 71 11.08 21.70 -4.33
CA THR A 71 10.32 22.21 -5.47
C THR A 71 8.88 22.55 -5.13
N TYR A 72 8.22 21.73 -4.31
CA TYR A 72 6.86 22.02 -3.83
C TYR A 72 6.82 23.20 -2.87
N TRP A 73 7.77 23.27 -1.94
CA TRP A 73 7.87 24.39 -1.00
C TRP A 73 8.05 25.72 -1.75
N LEU A 74 8.99 25.80 -2.70
CA LEU A 74 9.21 27.00 -3.51
C LEU A 74 7.96 27.38 -4.32
N ASN A 75 7.25 26.40 -4.86
CA ASN A 75 6.01 26.63 -5.60
C ASN A 75 4.88 27.13 -4.70
N TYR A 76 4.77 26.59 -3.48
CA TYR A 76 3.79 27.02 -2.49
C TYR A 76 4.08 28.44 -1.99
N GLN A 77 5.35 28.78 -1.75
CA GLN A 77 5.74 30.13 -1.37
C GLN A 77 5.42 31.17 -2.46
N SER A 78 5.38 30.78 -3.74
CA SER A 78 5.12 31.69 -4.85
C SER A 78 3.64 31.81 -5.22
N SER A 79 2.87 30.71 -5.18
CA SER A 79 1.49 30.68 -5.69
C SER A 79 0.46 30.13 -4.71
N GLY A 80 0.85 29.76 -3.50
CA GLY A 80 -0.04 29.18 -2.50
C GLY A 80 -0.73 27.92 -3.04
N LEU A 81 -2.06 27.89 -2.97
CA LEU A 81 -2.90 26.78 -3.41
C LEU A 81 -3.48 26.97 -4.82
N ASP A 82 -2.99 27.91 -5.62
CA ASP A 82 -3.36 27.96 -7.04
C ASP A 82 -2.72 26.76 -7.77
N PRO A 83 -3.49 25.81 -8.35
CA PRO A 83 -2.94 24.62 -9.00
C PRO A 83 -2.24 24.95 -10.33
N TYR A 84 -2.57 26.06 -11.00
CA TYR A 84 -2.06 26.36 -12.34
C TYR A 84 -0.51 26.41 -12.38
N PRO A 85 0.19 27.13 -11.49
CA PRO A 85 1.64 27.14 -11.46
C PRO A 85 2.27 25.78 -11.19
N TYR A 86 1.58 24.87 -10.49
CA TYR A 86 2.10 23.53 -10.23
C TYR A 86 2.13 22.67 -11.48
N HIS A 87 1.04 22.70 -12.26
CA HIS A 87 0.98 22.06 -13.57
C HIS A 87 1.98 22.67 -14.54
N ALA A 88 2.12 24.01 -14.54
CA ALA A 88 3.08 24.70 -15.40
C ALA A 88 4.54 24.25 -15.15
N VAL A 89 4.92 24.04 -13.89
CA VAL A 89 6.23 23.48 -13.53
C VAL A 89 6.41 22.07 -14.09
N ASN A 90 5.40 21.21 -14.00
CA ASN A 90 5.49 19.85 -14.53
C ASN A 90 5.62 19.84 -16.07
N VAL A 91 4.87 20.68 -16.77
CA VAL A 91 4.98 20.86 -18.24
C VAL A 91 6.36 21.39 -18.63
N LEU A 92 6.91 22.32 -17.85
CA LEU A 92 8.28 22.82 -18.06
C LEU A 92 9.32 21.72 -17.87
N LEU A 93 9.23 20.94 -16.79
CA LEU A 93 10.13 19.80 -16.53
C LEU A 93 10.05 18.77 -17.65
N HIS A 94 8.85 18.46 -18.14
CA HIS A 94 8.64 17.55 -19.26
C HIS A 94 9.25 18.07 -20.57
N THR A 95 9.14 19.36 -20.82
CA THR A 95 9.79 20.02 -21.97
C THR A 95 11.31 19.89 -21.88
N ILE A 96 11.88 20.13 -20.69
CA ILE A 96 13.32 19.93 -20.43
C ILE A 96 13.71 18.47 -20.70
N ASN A 97 12.92 17.50 -20.24
CA ASN A 97 13.17 16.08 -20.49
C ASN A 97 13.17 15.73 -21.98
N SER A 98 12.22 16.25 -22.76
CA SER A 98 12.18 16.07 -24.22
C SER A 98 13.45 16.60 -24.89
N VAL A 99 13.94 17.76 -24.45
CA VAL A 99 15.18 18.38 -24.96
C VAL A 99 16.41 17.55 -24.58
N LEU A 100 16.45 17.03 -23.34
CA LEU A 100 17.54 16.16 -22.90
C LEU A 100 17.56 14.83 -23.68
N ILE A 101 16.40 14.26 -24.00
CA ILE A 101 16.30 13.08 -24.89
C ILE A 101 16.86 13.41 -26.27
N TYR A 102 16.48 14.55 -26.86
CA TYR A 102 17.08 15.01 -28.10
C TYR A 102 18.61 15.04 -28.01
N LEU A 103 19.18 15.64 -26.95
CA LEU A 103 20.63 15.74 -26.77
C LEU A 103 21.29 14.36 -26.63
N VAL A 104 20.71 13.47 -25.83
CA VAL A 104 21.21 12.10 -25.60
C VAL A 104 21.18 11.29 -26.91
N VAL A 105 20.03 11.24 -27.59
CA VAL A 105 19.87 10.49 -28.84
C VAL A 105 20.77 11.05 -29.94
N ARG A 106 20.86 12.37 -30.05
CA ARG A 106 21.79 13.04 -30.98
C ARG A 106 23.23 12.58 -30.77
N LYS A 107 23.67 12.47 -29.52
CA LYS A 107 25.04 12.07 -29.19
C LYS A 107 25.28 10.59 -29.49
N PHE A 108 24.33 9.71 -29.18
CA PHE A 108 24.41 8.30 -29.58
C PHE A 108 24.46 8.13 -31.10
N LEU A 109 23.58 8.82 -31.83
CA LEU A 109 23.57 8.77 -33.29
C LEU A 109 24.84 9.38 -33.90
N ALA A 110 25.50 10.33 -33.23
CA ALA A 110 26.80 10.83 -33.67
C ALA A 110 27.91 9.76 -33.57
N MET A 111 27.74 8.74 -32.72
CA MET A 111 28.69 7.62 -32.60
C MET A 111 28.47 6.53 -33.65
N VAL A 112 27.31 6.51 -34.33
CA VAL A 112 26.90 5.41 -35.22
C VAL A 112 26.58 5.87 -36.64
N SER A 113 26.20 7.13 -36.85
CA SER A 113 25.74 7.67 -38.14
C SER A 113 26.65 8.77 -38.66
N GLU A 114 27.15 8.59 -39.89
CA GLU A 114 27.97 9.60 -40.59
C GLU A 114 27.13 10.74 -41.20
N VAL A 115 25.83 10.50 -41.44
CA VAL A 115 24.96 11.44 -42.16
C VAL A 115 24.29 12.42 -41.19
N ALA A 116 24.83 13.64 -41.12
CA ALA A 116 24.44 14.66 -40.15
C ALA A 116 22.92 14.96 -40.12
N TRP A 117 22.25 15.07 -41.27
CA TRP A 117 20.83 15.42 -41.29
C TRP A 117 19.91 14.31 -40.77
N LYS A 118 20.26 13.03 -41.02
CA LYS A 118 19.50 11.88 -40.49
C LYS A 118 19.60 11.82 -38.98
N ARG A 119 20.79 12.09 -38.43
CA ARG A 119 21.02 12.21 -36.99
C ARG A 119 20.12 13.27 -36.36
N GLU A 120 20.10 14.48 -36.91
CA GLU A 120 19.27 15.56 -36.37
C GLU A 120 17.78 15.23 -36.48
N ALA A 121 17.32 14.71 -37.62
CA ALA A 121 15.92 14.36 -37.83
C ALA A 121 15.43 13.28 -36.85
N LEU A 122 16.22 12.22 -36.64
CA LEU A 122 15.87 11.14 -35.70
C LEU A 122 15.90 11.61 -34.24
N ALA A 123 16.88 12.42 -33.86
CA ALA A 123 16.95 12.97 -32.51
C ALA A 123 15.76 13.89 -32.22
N ILE A 124 15.38 14.74 -33.18
CA ILE A 124 14.20 15.61 -33.08
C ILE A 124 12.95 14.74 -32.93
N PHE A 125 12.81 13.73 -33.79
CA PHE A 125 11.70 12.79 -33.73
C PHE A 125 11.59 12.10 -32.36
N SER A 126 12.70 11.65 -31.76
CA SER A 126 12.68 11.04 -30.43
C SER A 126 12.25 12.00 -29.33
N GLY A 127 12.71 13.26 -29.36
CA GLY A 127 12.27 14.29 -28.43
C GLY A 127 10.77 14.56 -28.53
N PHE A 128 10.25 14.72 -29.75
CA PHE A 128 8.82 14.87 -30.00
C PHE A 128 8.03 13.63 -29.59
N LEU A 129 8.49 12.44 -29.95
CA LEU A 129 7.83 11.20 -29.58
C LEU A 129 7.65 11.13 -28.06
N PHE A 130 8.68 11.45 -27.28
CA PHE A 130 8.57 11.49 -25.82
C PHE A 130 7.61 12.58 -25.33
N LEU A 131 7.69 13.79 -25.91
CA LEU A 131 6.84 14.91 -25.52
C LEU A 131 5.35 14.59 -25.73
N LEU A 132 5.03 13.92 -26.84
CA LEU A 132 3.67 13.66 -27.33
C LEU A 132 3.11 12.32 -26.86
N HIS A 133 3.92 11.43 -26.26
CA HIS A 133 3.49 10.07 -25.99
C HIS A 133 2.40 10.02 -24.90
N PRO A 134 1.24 9.36 -25.13
CA PRO A 134 0.14 9.32 -24.16
C PRO A 134 0.49 8.74 -22.79
N VAL A 135 1.49 7.85 -22.73
CA VAL A 135 2.00 7.29 -21.45
C VAL A 135 2.52 8.37 -20.50
N GLN A 136 2.88 9.55 -21.00
CA GLN A 136 3.37 10.66 -20.18
C GLN A 136 2.24 11.50 -19.58
N THR A 137 0.98 11.21 -19.91
CA THR A 137 -0.16 12.04 -19.51
C THR A 137 -0.25 12.16 -17.99
N GLU A 138 -0.26 11.05 -17.25
CA GLU A 138 -0.37 11.06 -15.79
C GLU A 138 0.86 11.71 -15.13
N ALA A 139 2.07 11.37 -15.59
CA ALA A 139 3.32 11.90 -15.05
C ALA A 139 3.43 13.43 -15.18
N VAL A 140 2.79 14.03 -16.19
CA VAL A 140 2.85 15.48 -16.44
C VAL A 140 1.60 16.20 -15.92
N ALA A 141 0.42 15.63 -16.14
CA ALA A 141 -0.85 16.24 -15.79
C ALA A 141 -1.10 16.23 -14.29
N TYR A 142 -0.71 15.19 -13.56
CA TYR A 142 -0.94 15.13 -12.11
C TYR A 142 0.16 15.90 -11.39
N ILE A 143 -0.19 16.70 -10.38
CA ILE A 143 0.80 17.55 -9.68
C ILE A 143 1.79 16.67 -8.92
N VAL A 144 1.32 15.56 -8.33
CA VAL A 144 2.16 14.54 -7.71
C VAL A 144 3.15 13.89 -8.69
N GLY A 145 2.83 13.87 -9.99
CA GLY A 145 3.69 13.39 -11.08
C GLY A 145 5.02 14.13 -11.23
N ARG A 146 5.22 15.22 -10.46
CA ARG A 146 6.49 15.93 -10.39
C ARG A 146 7.64 15.03 -9.96
N SER A 147 7.41 14.01 -9.14
CA SER A 147 8.49 13.07 -8.78
C SER A 147 9.10 12.39 -10.00
N GLU A 148 8.25 11.98 -10.94
CA GLU A 148 8.60 11.24 -12.14
C GLU A 148 9.33 12.15 -13.11
N THR A 149 8.75 13.32 -13.42
CA THR A 149 9.37 14.29 -14.35
C THR A 149 10.70 14.82 -13.83
N LEU A 150 10.82 15.08 -12.52
CA LEU A 150 12.07 15.53 -11.89
C LEU A 150 13.13 14.42 -11.86
N SER A 151 12.73 13.17 -11.57
CA SER A 151 13.64 12.02 -11.59
C SER A 151 14.21 11.77 -12.98
N VAL A 152 13.34 11.77 -14.00
CA VAL A 152 13.74 11.63 -15.41
C VAL A 152 14.70 12.75 -15.82
N MET A 153 14.46 13.99 -15.39
CA MET A 153 15.35 15.12 -15.67
C MET A 153 16.76 14.88 -15.15
N PHE A 154 16.90 14.52 -13.87
CA PHE A 154 18.23 14.26 -13.30
C PHE A 154 18.90 13.03 -13.90
N PHE A 155 18.15 11.98 -14.22
CA PHE A 155 18.67 10.81 -14.93
C PHE A 155 19.22 11.20 -16.31
N LEU A 156 18.45 11.93 -17.11
CA LEU A 156 18.84 12.35 -18.45
C LEU A 156 19.97 13.39 -18.41
N LEU A 157 20.00 14.28 -17.42
CA LEU A 157 21.12 15.21 -17.20
C LEU A 157 22.41 14.46 -16.89
N ALA A 158 22.35 13.46 -16.01
CA ALA A 158 23.50 12.62 -15.69
C ALA A 158 23.99 11.86 -16.93
N LEU A 159 23.06 11.30 -17.70
CA LEU A 159 23.38 10.59 -18.95
C LEU A 159 23.97 11.54 -20.01
N ALA A 160 23.38 12.71 -20.21
CA ALA A 160 23.88 13.72 -21.14
C ALA A 160 25.27 14.21 -20.71
N ALA A 161 25.45 14.54 -19.43
CA ALA A 161 26.75 14.94 -18.89
C ALA A 161 27.80 13.85 -19.11
N PHE A 162 27.47 12.57 -18.84
CA PHE A 162 28.35 11.43 -19.10
C PHE A 162 28.72 11.34 -20.59
N LEU A 163 27.74 11.34 -21.49
CA LEU A 163 27.97 11.17 -22.93
C LEU A 163 28.74 12.33 -23.55
N TYR A 164 28.45 13.58 -23.16
CA TYR A 164 29.08 14.77 -23.75
C TYR A 164 30.43 15.12 -23.14
N ARG A 165 30.69 14.74 -21.87
CA ARG A 165 32.01 14.90 -21.25
C ARG A 165 32.98 13.80 -21.66
N ARG A 166 32.47 12.65 -22.13
CA ARG A 166 33.29 11.54 -22.58
C ARG A 166 33.93 11.84 -23.94
N SER A 167 35.25 11.91 -23.96
CA SER A 167 36.09 12.07 -25.15
C SER A 167 36.68 10.75 -25.67
N GLU A 168 36.57 9.66 -24.90
CA GLU A 168 37.12 8.34 -25.23
C GLU A 168 36.02 7.32 -25.56
N ASP A 169 36.23 6.52 -26.60
CA ASP A 169 35.35 5.40 -26.94
C ASP A 169 35.23 4.39 -25.78
N VAL A 170 34.06 3.74 -25.66
CA VAL A 170 33.87 2.64 -24.71
C VAL A 170 34.46 1.38 -25.36
N THR A 171 35.55 0.85 -24.81
CA THR A 171 36.05 -0.45 -25.26
C THR A 171 35.09 -1.56 -24.84
N TRP A 172 35.03 -2.66 -25.60
CA TRP A 172 34.18 -3.82 -25.28
C TRP A 172 34.40 -4.35 -23.85
N GLY A 173 35.64 -4.34 -23.36
CA GLY A 173 35.95 -4.72 -21.97
C GLY A 173 35.28 -3.80 -20.93
N ARG A 174 35.28 -2.48 -21.16
CA ARG A 174 34.57 -1.52 -20.29
C ARG A 174 33.05 -1.68 -20.38
N ALA A 175 32.52 -1.97 -21.56
CA ALA A 175 31.09 -2.23 -21.75
C ALA A 175 30.63 -3.49 -21.00
N ILE A 176 31.39 -4.59 -21.12
CA ILE A 176 31.13 -5.84 -20.38
C ILE A 176 31.19 -5.59 -18.87
N LEU A 177 32.18 -4.82 -18.38
CA LEU A 177 32.30 -4.48 -16.97
C LEU A 177 31.08 -3.68 -16.45
N VAL A 178 30.59 -2.72 -17.26
CA VAL A 178 29.38 -1.95 -16.94
C VAL A 178 28.15 -2.86 -16.95
N LEU A 179 28.02 -3.74 -17.95
CA LEU A 179 26.91 -4.70 -18.01
C LEU A 179 26.94 -5.68 -16.83
N LEU A 180 28.12 -6.16 -16.41
CA LEU A 180 28.28 -6.97 -15.20
C LEU A 180 27.87 -6.21 -13.93
N LEU A 181 28.19 -4.92 -13.84
CA LEU A 181 27.73 -4.07 -12.74
C LEU A 181 26.20 -3.86 -12.74
N PHE A 182 25.59 -3.71 -13.91
CA PHE A 182 24.13 -3.62 -14.04
C PHE A 182 23.43 -4.94 -13.69
N ASP A 183 23.97 -6.07 -14.16
CA ASP A 183 23.49 -7.41 -13.84
C ASP A 183 23.59 -7.69 -12.33
N LEU A 184 24.72 -7.35 -11.73
CA LEU A 184 24.92 -7.47 -10.28
C LEU A 184 24.02 -6.52 -9.47
N ALA A 185 23.67 -5.37 -10.04
CA ALA A 185 22.74 -4.43 -9.43
C ALA A 185 21.26 -4.83 -9.61
N ASP A 186 20.94 -5.79 -10.48
CA ASP A 186 19.60 -6.31 -10.75
C ASP A 186 18.55 -5.20 -11.01
N GLY A 187 18.98 -4.12 -11.68
CA GLY A 187 18.14 -2.96 -11.96
C GLY A 187 17.93 -1.96 -10.81
N ASP A 188 18.49 -2.18 -9.61
CA ASP A 188 18.44 -1.22 -8.50
C ASP A 188 19.62 -0.23 -8.54
N ALA A 189 19.31 1.04 -8.81
CA ALA A 189 20.31 2.11 -8.89
C ALA A 189 21.11 2.31 -7.58
N ARG A 190 20.52 2.05 -6.41
CA ARG A 190 21.23 2.16 -5.12
C ARG A 190 22.24 1.04 -4.95
N ARG A 191 21.91 -0.18 -5.39
CA ARG A 191 22.85 -1.31 -5.41
C ARG A 191 24.03 -1.03 -6.32
N LEU A 192 23.76 -0.48 -7.51
CA LEU A 192 24.78 -0.05 -8.44
C LEU A 192 25.71 1.02 -7.84
N LEU A 193 25.14 2.04 -7.19
CA LEU A 193 25.92 3.11 -6.56
C LEU A 193 26.77 2.60 -5.39
N ASN A 194 26.22 1.74 -4.53
CA ASN A 194 26.96 1.12 -3.44
C ASN A 194 28.09 0.22 -3.96
N ALA A 195 27.82 -0.56 -5.02
CA ALA A 195 28.84 -1.39 -5.67
C ALA A 195 29.96 -0.51 -6.27
N LEU A 196 29.60 0.58 -6.95
CA LEU A 196 30.56 1.57 -7.48
C LEU A 196 31.39 2.23 -6.37
N GLU A 197 30.79 2.54 -5.23
CA GLU A 197 31.48 3.13 -4.09
C GLU A 197 32.47 2.14 -3.45
N ILE A 198 32.06 0.90 -3.19
CA ILE A 198 32.92 -0.16 -2.64
C ILE A 198 34.11 -0.41 -3.56
N VAL A 199 33.85 -0.61 -4.86
CA VAL A 199 34.91 -0.85 -5.85
C VAL A 199 35.79 0.39 -6.01
N GLY A 200 35.21 1.59 -6.00
CA GLY A 200 35.93 2.85 -6.11
C GLY A 200 36.86 3.10 -4.92
N ASN A 201 36.42 2.83 -3.70
CA ASN A 201 37.25 2.94 -2.50
C ASN A 201 38.35 1.88 -2.48
N ALA A 202 38.03 0.62 -2.80
CA ALA A 202 39.02 -0.45 -2.88
C ALA A 202 40.10 -0.17 -3.95
N ALA A 203 39.72 0.43 -5.08
CA ALA A 203 40.65 0.83 -6.12
C ALA A 203 41.56 1.99 -5.67
N ARG A 204 41.02 2.99 -4.97
CA ARG A 204 41.81 4.10 -4.40
C ARG A 204 42.81 3.62 -3.36
N ASP A 205 42.40 2.73 -2.46
CA ASP A 205 43.27 2.17 -1.42
C ASP A 205 44.47 1.42 -2.03
N LYS A 206 44.28 0.81 -3.20
CA LYS A 206 45.34 0.13 -3.96
C LYS A 206 46.04 0.99 -5.01
N ASN A 207 45.76 2.30 -5.06
CA ASN A 207 46.27 3.24 -6.08
C ASN A 207 46.08 2.75 -7.53
N LEU A 208 44.96 2.08 -7.82
CA LEU A 208 44.63 1.58 -9.14
C LEU A 208 43.91 2.64 -9.97
N SER A 209 44.44 2.93 -11.17
CA SER A 209 43.84 3.85 -12.14
C SER A 209 42.86 3.17 -13.10
N SER A 210 42.77 1.83 -13.09
CA SER A 210 41.87 1.04 -13.92
C SER A 210 41.34 -0.17 -13.17
N ILE A 211 40.04 -0.44 -13.31
CA ILE A 211 39.33 -1.57 -12.72
C ILE A 211 39.10 -2.60 -13.82
N ASP A 212 39.55 -3.83 -13.62
CA ASP A 212 39.27 -4.96 -14.51
C ASP A 212 38.17 -5.88 -13.93
N ALA A 213 37.74 -6.86 -14.72
CA ALA A 213 36.65 -7.76 -14.34
C ALA A 213 37.01 -8.66 -13.15
N VAL A 214 38.29 -8.98 -12.96
CA VAL A 214 38.76 -9.82 -11.85
C VAL A 214 38.68 -9.02 -10.56
N PHE A 215 39.22 -7.80 -10.56
CA PHE A 215 39.18 -6.89 -9.42
C PHE A 215 37.75 -6.54 -9.02
N LEU A 216 36.85 -6.32 -10.00
CA LEU A 216 35.44 -6.08 -9.76
C LEU A 216 34.80 -7.25 -8.99
N ARG A 217 35.07 -8.48 -9.43
CA ARG A 217 34.54 -9.71 -8.82
C ARG A 217 35.10 -9.93 -7.41
N ASP A 218 36.38 -9.65 -7.21
CA ASP A 218 37.04 -9.85 -5.91
C ASP A 218 36.69 -8.75 -4.89
N SER A 219 36.31 -7.56 -5.36
CA SER A 219 35.98 -6.41 -4.51
C SER A 219 34.51 -6.34 -4.12
N LEU A 220 33.62 -7.03 -4.84
CA LEU A 220 32.19 -7.03 -4.57
C LEU A 220 31.80 -8.24 -3.73
N PRO A 221 31.09 -8.06 -2.59
CA PRO A 221 30.59 -9.18 -1.80
C PRO A 221 29.69 -10.08 -2.65
N ALA A 222 29.73 -11.39 -2.43
CA ALA A 222 28.85 -12.38 -3.09
C ALA A 222 27.33 -12.19 -2.81
N THR A 223 26.95 -11.09 -2.17
CA THR A 223 25.71 -10.89 -1.42
C THR A 223 24.78 -9.85 -2.03
N LEU A 224 24.97 -9.45 -3.29
CA LEU A 224 23.90 -8.79 -4.07
C LEU A 224 22.80 -9.81 -4.39
N ARG A 225 22.15 -10.35 -3.34
CA ARG A 225 21.10 -11.35 -3.42
C ARG A 225 19.86 -10.70 -4.01
N ARG A 226 19.28 -11.37 -5.02
CA ARG A 226 18.00 -11.08 -5.67
C ARG A 226 16.96 -10.60 -4.66
N PHE A 227 16.52 -9.36 -4.81
CA PHE A 227 15.32 -8.88 -4.16
C PHE A 227 14.71 -7.78 -5.02
N ASP A 228 13.53 -8.05 -5.57
CA ASP A 228 12.78 -7.12 -6.42
C ASP A 228 11.75 -6.36 -5.57
N LYS A 229 12.08 -5.14 -5.14
CA LYS A 229 11.12 -4.36 -4.36
C LYS A 229 9.85 -4.09 -5.19
N GLY A 230 8.77 -4.81 -4.87
CA GLY A 230 7.48 -4.73 -5.58
C GLY A 230 7.29 -5.71 -6.75
N GLY A 231 8.23 -6.65 -6.98
CA GLY A 231 8.08 -7.70 -7.98
C GLY A 231 7.64 -9.05 -7.41
N GLU A 232 7.71 -10.10 -8.23
CA GLU A 232 7.23 -11.46 -7.93
C GLU A 232 7.91 -12.06 -6.70
N ASN A 233 9.23 -11.89 -6.57
CA ASN A 233 9.99 -12.51 -5.48
C ASN A 233 9.63 -11.90 -4.11
N PHE A 234 9.38 -10.59 -4.05
CA PHE A 234 8.85 -9.94 -2.86
C PHE A 234 7.50 -10.52 -2.42
N TYR A 235 6.56 -10.69 -3.36
CA TYR A 235 5.24 -11.26 -3.05
C TYR A 235 5.32 -12.72 -2.61
N ASP A 236 6.22 -13.49 -3.22
CA ASP A 236 6.47 -14.88 -2.84
C ASP A 236 7.06 -14.99 -1.43
N GLN A 237 8.03 -14.15 -1.07
CA GLN A 237 8.63 -14.18 0.26
C GLN A 237 7.63 -13.79 1.36
N ILE A 238 6.81 -12.75 1.16
CA ILE A 238 5.79 -12.42 2.17
C ILE A 238 4.68 -13.48 2.25
N SER A 239 4.35 -14.10 1.11
CA SER A 239 3.42 -15.22 1.03
C SER A 239 3.96 -16.42 1.80
N ALA A 240 5.25 -16.73 1.66
CA ALA A 240 5.94 -17.80 2.37
C ALA A 240 6.02 -17.53 3.87
N LEU A 241 6.38 -16.30 4.29
CA LEU A 241 6.34 -15.88 5.71
C LEU A 241 4.96 -16.11 6.31
N HIS A 242 3.91 -15.62 5.64
CA HIS A 242 2.54 -15.74 6.14
C HIS A 242 2.09 -17.20 6.25
N LYS A 243 2.42 -18.03 5.25
CA LYS A 243 2.11 -19.46 5.28
C LYS A 243 2.90 -20.21 6.35
N ALA A 244 4.16 -19.84 6.61
CA ALA A 244 4.96 -20.43 7.68
C ALA A 244 4.37 -20.11 9.06
N VAL A 245 3.99 -18.86 9.31
CA VAL A 245 3.32 -18.45 10.55
C VAL A 245 2.01 -19.21 10.73
N ARG A 246 1.17 -19.26 9.70
CA ARG A 246 -0.08 -20.02 9.69
C ARG A 246 0.13 -21.52 9.90
N GLY A 247 1.18 -22.06 9.29
CA GLY A 247 1.62 -23.45 9.40
C GLY A 247 2.27 -23.80 10.74
N SER A 248 2.46 -22.81 11.62
CA SER A 248 3.07 -22.96 12.94
C SER A 248 4.53 -23.42 12.90
N ASP A 249 5.29 -22.92 11.92
CA ASP A 249 6.73 -23.15 11.78
C ASP A 249 7.50 -21.88 12.15
N PRO A 250 8.00 -21.74 13.40
CA PRO A 250 8.70 -20.53 13.83
C PRO A 250 10.06 -20.35 13.14
N ASP A 251 10.75 -21.44 12.79
CA ASP A 251 12.06 -21.39 12.15
C ASP A 251 11.95 -20.89 10.72
N ALA A 252 11.02 -21.46 9.93
CA ALA A 252 10.74 -20.98 8.58
C ALA A 252 10.19 -19.54 8.59
N SER A 253 9.39 -19.19 9.60
CA SER A 253 8.87 -17.82 9.74
C SER A 253 10.00 -16.80 9.96
N LEU A 254 10.94 -17.09 10.87
CA LEU A 254 12.11 -16.24 11.06
C LEU A 254 12.98 -16.19 9.80
N TYR A 255 13.21 -17.33 9.15
CA TYR A 255 13.97 -17.38 7.91
C TYR A 255 13.39 -16.45 6.84
N TRP A 256 12.10 -16.56 6.52
CA TRP A 256 11.48 -15.72 5.51
C TRP A 256 11.45 -14.25 5.89
N MET A 257 11.21 -13.94 7.18
CA MET A 257 11.27 -12.57 7.66
C MET A 257 12.67 -11.96 7.48
N VAL A 258 13.71 -12.64 7.94
CA VAL A 258 15.09 -12.14 7.84
C VAL A 258 15.54 -12.08 6.38
N ARG A 259 15.10 -13.01 5.51
CA ARG A 259 15.33 -12.93 4.06
C ARG A 259 14.72 -11.68 3.43
N MET A 260 13.53 -11.29 3.87
CA MET A 260 12.91 -10.04 3.44
C MET A 260 13.70 -8.81 3.91
N PHE A 261 14.19 -8.81 5.15
CA PHE A 261 15.03 -7.71 5.67
C PHE A 261 16.39 -7.62 4.95
N ASP A 262 17.08 -8.75 4.75
CA ASP A 262 18.32 -8.84 3.93
C ASP A 262 18.08 -8.34 2.49
N GLY A 263 16.88 -8.57 1.96
CA GLY A 263 16.44 -8.06 0.66
C GLY A 263 16.22 -6.54 0.61
N GLY A 264 16.07 -5.87 1.76
CA GLY A 264 15.79 -4.45 1.85
C GLY A 264 14.29 -4.11 1.91
N VAL A 265 13.44 -5.05 2.33
CA VAL A 265 12.04 -4.76 2.69
C VAL A 265 12.03 -3.83 3.90
N ASP A 266 11.19 -2.79 3.84
CA ASP A 266 10.88 -1.97 5.01
C ASP A 266 10.21 -2.84 6.10
N PRO A 267 10.81 -2.99 7.29
CA PRO A 267 10.24 -3.81 8.36
C PRO A 267 8.81 -3.40 8.78
N ARG A 268 8.39 -2.15 8.53
CA ARG A 268 6.99 -1.72 8.72
C ARG A 268 6.01 -2.54 7.87
N TYR A 269 6.43 -3.01 6.70
CA TYR A 269 5.61 -3.89 5.86
C TYR A 269 5.38 -5.25 6.55
N VAL A 270 6.42 -5.83 7.15
CA VAL A 270 6.29 -7.07 7.93
C VAL A 270 5.42 -6.82 9.18
N ALA A 271 5.57 -5.69 9.86
CA ALA A 271 4.73 -5.32 11.00
C ALA A 271 3.23 -5.30 10.63
N ARG A 272 2.86 -4.66 9.52
CA ARG A 272 1.47 -4.67 9.00
C ARG A 272 0.98 -6.10 8.71
N ARG A 273 1.86 -6.96 8.20
CA ARG A 273 1.53 -8.36 7.89
C ARG A 273 1.41 -9.21 9.15
N ALA A 274 2.19 -8.96 10.20
CA ALA A 274 2.06 -9.60 11.50
C ALA A 274 0.71 -9.26 12.16
N ILE A 275 0.29 -7.97 12.13
CA ILE A 275 -1.04 -7.54 12.58
C ILE A 275 -2.15 -8.29 11.82
N ARG A 276 -1.99 -8.42 10.50
CA ARG A 276 -2.94 -9.18 9.68
C ARG A 276 -2.99 -10.66 10.10
N MET A 277 -1.85 -11.33 10.25
CA MET A 277 -1.77 -12.73 10.69
C MET A 277 -2.44 -12.92 12.06
N ALA A 278 -2.21 -12.00 13.01
CA ALA A 278 -2.84 -12.04 14.33
C ALA A 278 -4.38 -12.07 14.25
N THR A 279 -4.97 -11.26 13.38
CA THR A 279 -6.44 -11.20 13.22
C THR A 279 -7.03 -12.29 12.32
N GLU A 280 -6.28 -12.75 11.31
CA GLU A 280 -6.76 -13.72 10.31
C GLU A 280 -6.54 -15.18 10.73
N ASP A 281 -5.36 -15.49 11.28
CA ASP A 281 -4.91 -16.87 11.48
C ASP A 281 -4.85 -17.29 12.95
N ILE A 282 -4.77 -16.34 13.89
CA ILE A 282 -4.80 -16.60 15.33
C ILE A 282 -6.20 -16.28 15.90
N GLY A 283 -6.72 -15.08 15.62
CA GLY A 283 -8.07 -14.68 15.96
C GLY A 283 -8.36 -14.79 17.46
N LEU A 284 -9.54 -15.33 17.81
CA LEU A 284 -9.94 -15.49 19.21
C LEU A 284 -9.30 -16.70 19.90
N ALA A 285 -8.52 -17.53 19.19
CA ALA A 285 -7.83 -18.64 19.84
C ALA A 285 -6.72 -18.12 20.77
N ASP A 286 -6.12 -16.98 20.45
CA ASP A 286 -5.35 -16.17 21.40
C ASP A 286 -5.49 -14.66 21.10
N PRO A 287 -6.44 -13.98 21.76
CA PRO A 287 -6.73 -12.56 21.49
C PRO A 287 -5.53 -11.62 21.70
N ARG A 288 -4.55 -12.01 22.54
CA ARG A 288 -3.36 -11.19 22.83
C ARG A 288 -2.40 -11.11 21.66
N ALA A 289 -2.52 -12.00 20.68
CA ALA A 289 -1.68 -11.99 19.48
C ALA A 289 -1.69 -10.64 18.75
N LEU A 290 -2.84 -9.95 18.73
CA LEU A 290 -2.94 -8.61 18.14
C LEU A 290 -2.15 -7.58 18.95
N GLU A 291 -2.24 -7.62 20.29
CA GLU A 291 -1.49 -6.73 21.18
C GLU A 291 0.02 -6.94 21.03
N VAL A 292 0.48 -8.20 20.94
CA VAL A 292 1.90 -8.53 20.71
C VAL A 292 2.38 -7.96 19.37
N ALA A 293 1.60 -8.13 18.30
CA ALA A 293 1.95 -7.60 16.98
C ALA A 293 1.98 -6.07 16.95
N LEU A 294 1.02 -5.40 17.60
CA LEU A 294 0.98 -3.94 17.71
C LEU A 294 2.13 -3.40 18.56
N ALA A 295 2.41 -4.00 19.72
CA ALA A 295 3.52 -3.62 20.58
C ALA A 295 4.87 -3.76 19.86
N ALA A 296 5.04 -4.81 19.04
CA ALA A 296 6.23 -4.97 18.22
C ALA A 296 6.35 -3.89 17.13
N ALA A 297 5.24 -3.52 16.49
CA ALA A 297 5.20 -2.42 15.54
C ALA A 297 5.58 -1.08 16.20
N ASP A 298 4.99 -0.76 17.36
CA ASP A 298 5.30 0.45 18.12
C ASP A 298 6.74 0.47 18.61
N THR A 299 7.28 -0.69 19.02
CA THR A 299 8.68 -0.82 19.41
C THR A 299 9.59 -0.53 18.23
N TYR A 300 9.27 -1.04 17.05
CA TYR A 300 10.01 -0.74 15.83
C TYR A 300 9.97 0.74 15.46
N GLU A 301 8.81 1.42 15.58
CA GLU A 301 8.72 2.86 15.34
C GLU A 301 9.60 3.68 16.30
N ARG A 302 9.82 3.20 17.52
CA ARG A 302 10.65 3.87 18.54
C ARG A 302 12.14 3.60 18.36
N LEU A 303 12.52 2.38 18.01
CA LEU A 303 13.92 1.94 17.98
C LEU A 303 14.54 1.97 16.59
N GLY A 304 13.75 1.77 15.53
CA GLY A 304 14.25 1.63 14.16
C GLY A 304 15.08 0.35 13.95
N SER A 305 15.76 0.26 12.82
CA SER A 305 16.68 -0.86 12.54
C SER A 305 18.10 -0.57 13.07
N PRO A 306 18.81 -1.59 13.57
CA PRO A 306 18.41 -3.00 13.69
C PRO A 306 17.64 -3.36 14.96
N GLU A 307 17.67 -2.55 16.02
CA GLU A 307 17.20 -2.94 17.36
C GLU A 307 15.70 -3.26 17.41
N GLY A 308 14.88 -2.52 16.69
CA GLY A 308 13.43 -2.72 16.58
C GLY A 308 13.04 -3.97 15.77
N GLU A 309 13.92 -4.47 14.90
CA GLU A 309 13.65 -5.68 14.11
C GLU A 309 13.51 -6.91 15.01
N LEU A 310 14.22 -6.93 16.15
CA LEU A 310 14.13 -7.99 17.13
C LEU A 310 12.74 -8.09 17.76
N ALA A 311 12.06 -6.96 17.96
CA ALA A 311 10.68 -6.95 18.46
C ALA A 311 9.72 -7.58 17.44
N LEU A 312 9.93 -7.32 16.14
CA LEU A 312 9.17 -7.96 15.07
C LEU A 312 9.47 -9.46 14.99
N ALA A 313 10.73 -9.86 15.16
CA ALA A 313 11.13 -11.27 15.24
C ALA A 313 10.38 -12.00 16.37
N GLN A 314 10.35 -11.39 17.56
CA GLN A 314 9.63 -11.91 18.71
C GLN A 314 8.13 -12.07 18.44
N ALA A 315 7.50 -11.09 17.81
CA ALA A 315 6.09 -11.18 17.44
C ALA A 315 5.83 -12.29 16.41
N ILE A 316 6.68 -12.43 15.38
CA ILE A 316 6.53 -13.48 14.37
C ILE A 316 6.64 -14.88 14.99
N VAL A 317 7.59 -15.10 15.89
CA VAL A 317 7.71 -16.38 16.63
C VAL A 317 6.49 -16.61 17.51
N TYR A 318 6.02 -15.59 18.22
CA TYR A 318 4.80 -15.68 19.04
C TYR A 318 3.61 -16.14 18.19
N LEU A 319 3.37 -15.48 17.05
CA LEU A 319 2.27 -15.79 16.14
C LEU A 319 2.41 -17.20 15.53
N ALA A 320 3.63 -17.61 15.19
CA ALA A 320 3.90 -18.96 14.70
C ALA A 320 3.56 -20.02 15.76
N CYS A 321 3.84 -19.78 17.03
CA CYS A 321 3.54 -20.73 18.11
C CYS A 321 2.12 -20.62 18.69
N ALA A 322 1.39 -19.53 18.42
CA ALA A 322 0.06 -19.30 18.98
C ALA A 322 -0.99 -20.31 18.47
N PRO A 323 -2.01 -20.67 19.29
CA PRO A 323 -3.17 -21.43 18.83
C PRO A 323 -3.82 -20.75 17.62
N LYS A 324 -4.08 -21.52 16.54
CA LYS A 324 -4.63 -20.96 15.29
C LYS A 324 -6.15 -20.98 15.27
N SER A 325 -6.77 -19.91 14.80
CA SER A 325 -8.17 -19.89 14.41
C SER A 325 -8.46 -18.83 13.37
N ASN A 326 -9.11 -19.25 12.28
CA ASN A 326 -9.69 -18.35 11.28
C ASN A 326 -11.22 -18.26 11.42
N ALA A 327 -11.80 -18.67 12.56
CA ALA A 327 -13.25 -18.77 12.74
C ALA A 327 -13.94 -17.40 12.62
N VAL A 328 -13.35 -16.35 13.20
CA VAL A 328 -13.84 -14.97 13.07
C VAL A 328 -13.74 -14.49 11.62
N TYR A 329 -12.59 -14.72 10.97
CA TYR A 329 -12.38 -14.36 9.56
C TYR A 329 -13.42 -15.00 8.64
N ARG A 330 -13.68 -16.30 8.80
CA ARG A 330 -14.70 -17.02 8.03
C ARG A 330 -16.11 -16.55 8.34
N ALA A 331 -16.42 -16.28 9.61
CA ALA A 331 -17.74 -15.78 10.01
C ALA A 331 -18.02 -14.42 9.40
N TYR A 332 -17.06 -13.49 9.46
CA TYR A 332 -17.17 -12.17 8.85
C TYR A 332 -17.38 -12.26 7.33
N GLY A 333 -16.59 -13.08 6.63
CA GLY A 333 -16.76 -13.30 5.19
C GLY A 333 -18.12 -13.88 4.83
N ALA A 334 -18.64 -14.82 5.62
CA ALA A 334 -19.95 -15.42 5.40
C ALA A 334 -21.11 -14.44 5.64
N VAL A 335 -21.01 -13.57 6.67
CA VAL A 335 -22.00 -12.51 6.92
C VAL A 335 -21.97 -11.48 5.79
N ARG A 336 -20.79 -11.08 5.33
CA ARG A 336 -20.64 -10.17 4.19
C ARG A 336 -21.29 -10.72 2.92
N ALA A 337 -20.99 -11.97 2.56
CA ALA A 337 -21.57 -12.61 1.39
C ALA A 337 -23.09 -12.75 1.50
N PHE A 338 -23.61 -13.01 2.71
CA PHE A 338 -25.06 -13.05 2.96
C PHE A 338 -25.69 -11.67 2.72
N ILE A 339 -25.12 -10.60 3.30
CA ILE A 339 -25.66 -9.24 3.16
C ILE A 339 -25.59 -8.75 1.71
N GLU A 340 -24.53 -9.08 0.97
CA GLU A 340 -24.39 -8.74 -0.45
C GLU A 340 -25.51 -9.35 -1.34
N GLN A 341 -26.14 -10.43 -0.88
CA GLN A 341 -27.25 -11.11 -1.57
C GLN A 341 -28.62 -10.82 -0.94
N ASP A 342 -28.66 -10.11 0.19
CA ASP A 342 -29.88 -9.85 0.94
C ASP A 342 -30.42 -8.42 0.68
N GLY A 343 -31.71 -8.22 0.96
CA GLY A 343 -32.34 -6.90 0.89
C GLY A 343 -32.04 -6.04 2.12
N SER A 344 -32.36 -4.74 2.03
CA SER A 344 -32.32 -3.84 3.19
C SER A 344 -33.45 -4.18 4.17
N ARG A 345 -33.13 -4.96 5.23
CA ARG A 345 -34.08 -5.32 6.28
C ARG A 345 -34.11 -4.28 7.41
N PRO A 346 -35.29 -3.99 7.98
CA PRO A 346 -35.38 -3.10 9.13
C PRO A 346 -34.79 -3.75 10.38
N VAL A 347 -34.25 -2.93 11.28
CA VAL A 347 -33.91 -3.36 12.65
C VAL A 347 -35.20 -3.72 13.40
N PRO A 348 -35.26 -4.86 14.11
CA PRO A 348 -36.40 -5.22 14.96
C PRO A 348 -36.81 -4.09 15.93
N MET A 349 -38.11 -3.86 16.11
CA MET A 349 -38.63 -2.70 16.86
C MET A 349 -38.10 -2.62 18.29
N HIS A 350 -37.99 -3.76 18.98
CA HIS A 350 -37.46 -3.85 20.35
C HIS A 350 -35.96 -3.57 20.45
N LEU A 351 -35.22 -3.54 19.35
CA LEU A 351 -33.79 -3.19 19.33
C LEU A 351 -33.53 -1.76 18.85
N ARG A 352 -34.57 -1.03 18.42
CA ARG A 352 -34.42 0.35 17.95
C ARG A 352 -34.23 1.30 19.11
N ASN A 353 -33.39 2.31 18.90
CA ASN A 353 -33.28 3.42 19.83
C ASN A 353 -34.53 4.31 19.78
N ALA A 354 -34.99 4.80 20.94
CA ALA A 354 -36.18 5.65 21.07
C ALA A 354 -35.89 6.96 21.84
N PRO A 355 -35.01 7.83 21.33
CA PRO A 355 -34.60 9.04 22.04
C PRO A 355 -35.69 10.12 22.07
N THR A 356 -36.62 10.13 21.11
CA THR A 356 -37.68 11.15 21.02
C THR A 356 -39.03 10.63 21.53
N ARG A 357 -39.90 11.53 21.97
CA ARG A 357 -41.28 11.20 22.38
C ARG A 357 -42.09 10.58 21.24
N LEU A 358 -41.88 11.06 20.01
CA LEU A 358 -42.53 10.49 18.82
C LEU A 358 -42.11 9.03 18.60
N MET A 359 -40.81 8.72 18.69
CA MET A 359 -40.31 7.36 18.51
C MET A 359 -40.87 6.40 19.56
N LYS A 360 -40.94 6.82 20.83
CA LYS A 360 -41.58 6.02 21.91
C LYS A 360 -43.05 5.76 21.61
N ASN A 361 -43.80 6.77 21.17
CA ASN A 361 -45.20 6.61 20.80
C ASN A 361 -45.40 5.68 19.58
N LEU A 362 -44.39 5.53 18.73
CA LEU A 362 -44.38 4.60 17.59
C LEU A 362 -43.90 3.19 17.98
N GLY A 363 -43.71 2.91 19.28
CA GLY A 363 -43.30 1.61 19.80
C GLY A 363 -41.82 1.27 19.67
N TYR A 364 -40.95 2.26 19.40
CA TYR A 364 -39.51 2.03 19.28
C TYR A 364 -38.95 1.60 20.65
N GLY A 365 -38.23 0.49 20.69
CA GLY A 365 -37.67 -0.07 21.93
C GLY A 365 -38.70 -0.73 22.85
N GLU A 366 -39.99 -0.75 22.49
CA GLU A 366 -40.98 -1.51 23.25
C GLU A 366 -40.67 -3.01 23.20
N GLY A 367 -40.78 -3.69 24.34
CA GLY A 367 -40.41 -5.09 24.48
C GLY A 367 -38.91 -5.37 24.57
N TYR A 368 -38.05 -4.34 24.63
CA TYR A 368 -36.62 -4.53 24.86
C TYR A 368 -36.36 -5.19 26.21
N ARG A 369 -35.65 -6.31 26.20
CA ARG A 369 -35.22 -7.02 27.39
C ARG A 369 -33.77 -6.65 27.74
N TYR A 370 -33.60 -5.91 28.83
CA TYR A 370 -32.28 -5.50 29.29
C TYR A 370 -31.56 -6.66 29.98
N ALA A 371 -30.61 -7.28 29.27
CA ALA A 371 -29.99 -8.54 29.69
C ALA A 371 -29.33 -8.49 31.08
N HIS A 372 -28.80 -7.35 31.52
CA HIS A 372 -28.16 -7.22 32.84
C HIS A 372 -29.13 -7.36 34.02
N ASP A 373 -30.43 -7.09 33.81
CA ASP A 373 -31.47 -7.25 34.83
C ASP A 373 -32.01 -8.69 34.86
N GLU A 374 -31.56 -9.56 33.94
CA GLU A 374 -31.99 -10.95 33.85
C GLU A 374 -30.98 -11.93 34.45
N ALA A 375 -31.47 -13.11 34.81
CA ALA A 375 -30.66 -14.16 35.41
C ALA A 375 -29.45 -14.51 34.53
N GLY A 376 -28.25 -14.49 35.13
CA GLY A 376 -27.00 -14.78 34.41
C GLY A 376 -26.57 -13.69 33.42
N ALA A 377 -27.17 -12.49 33.48
CA ALA A 377 -26.99 -11.39 32.55
C ALA A 377 -27.30 -11.76 31.08
N VAL A 378 -28.34 -12.58 30.88
CA VAL A 378 -28.73 -13.12 29.56
C VAL A 378 -30.24 -13.04 29.38
N ALA A 379 -30.68 -12.28 28.38
CA ALA A 379 -32.07 -12.29 27.90
C ALA A 379 -32.37 -13.57 27.09
N ALA A 380 -32.57 -14.69 27.78
CA ALA A 380 -32.76 -16.00 27.14
C ALA A 380 -34.02 -16.01 26.25
N GLY A 381 -33.88 -16.48 25.02
CA GLY A 381 -34.96 -16.53 24.02
C GLY A 381 -35.14 -15.23 23.21
N GLU A 382 -34.40 -14.17 23.50
CA GLU A 382 -34.45 -12.91 22.75
C GLU A 382 -33.92 -13.08 21.30
N THR A 383 -34.52 -12.35 20.36
CA THR A 383 -34.15 -12.38 18.94
C THR A 383 -33.43 -11.10 18.53
N TYR A 384 -32.20 -11.23 18.03
CA TYR A 384 -31.36 -10.11 17.62
C TYR A 384 -31.25 -9.93 16.10
N LEU A 385 -31.67 -10.92 15.32
CA LEU A 385 -31.67 -10.86 13.87
C LEU A 385 -32.99 -10.29 13.35
N PRO A 386 -32.99 -9.63 12.17
CA PRO A 386 -34.22 -9.20 11.52
C PRO A 386 -35.17 -10.37 11.23
N GLU A 387 -36.46 -10.06 11.13
CA GLU A 387 -37.47 -11.03 10.73
C GLU A 387 -37.12 -11.67 9.36
N GLY A 388 -37.36 -12.97 9.24
CA GLY A 388 -37.02 -13.76 8.07
C GLY A 388 -35.54 -14.17 7.98
N VAL A 389 -34.66 -13.71 8.88
CA VAL A 389 -33.27 -14.17 8.96
C VAL A 389 -33.15 -15.22 10.06
N THR A 390 -33.12 -16.50 9.66
CA THR A 390 -32.81 -17.58 10.59
C THR A 390 -31.35 -17.54 11.01
N ALA A 391 -31.08 -17.93 12.26
CA ALA A 391 -29.72 -17.93 12.81
C ALA A 391 -28.81 -18.93 12.07
N GLN A 392 -28.03 -18.43 11.11
CA GLN A 392 -27.12 -19.22 10.25
C GLN A 392 -25.89 -19.77 11.00
N ARG A 393 -25.67 -19.36 12.26
CA ARG A 393 -24.51 -19.74 13.09
C ARG A 393 -23.19 -19.48 12.35
N TRP A 394 -23.00 -18.24 11.87
CA TRP A 394 -21.82 -17.83 11.12
C TRP A 394 -20.52 -18.04 11.89
N TYR A 395 -20.49 -17.64 13.17
CA TYR A 395 -19.35 -17.87 14.03
C TYR A 395 -19.39 -19.27 14.66
N ARG A 396 -18.36 -20.06 14.35
CA ARG A 396 -18.16 -21.43 14.82
C ARG A 396 -16.79 -21.51 15.49
N PRO A 397 -16.70 -21.30 16.81
CA PRO A 397 -15.43 -21.32 17.53
C PRO A 397 -14.75 -22.68 17.40
N THR A 398 -13.42 -22.67 17.43
CA THR A 398 -12.61 -23.87 17.45
C THR A 398 -12.43 -24.36 18.89
N ASP A 399 -11.84 -25.55 19.06
CA ASP A 399 -11.46 -26.13 20.35
C ASP A 399 -10.07 -25.68 20.82
N ARG A 400 -9.46 -24.68 20.16
CA ARG A 400 -8.09 -24.24 20.39
C ARG A 400 -8.04 -22.97 21.22
N GLY A 401 -7.12 -22.95 22.18
CA GLY A 401 -6.85 -21.77 23.02
C GLY A 401 -8.11 -21.24 23.72
N VAL A 402 -8.30 -19.93 23.70
CA VAL A 402 -9.44 -19.26 24.37
C VAL A 402 -10.78 -19.59 23.69
N GLU A 403 -10.79 -19.95 22.41
CA GLU A 403 -12.03 -20.29 21.69
C GLU A 403 -12.76 -21.51 22.26
N ALA A 404 -12.06 -22.45 22.88
CA ALA A 404 -12.70 -23.60 23.53
C ALA A 404 -13.74 -23.14 24.58
N ARG A 405 -13.35 -22.20 25.45
CA ARG A 405 -14.24 -21.60 26.46
C ARG A 405 -15.34 -20.76 25.84
N ILE A 406 -15.05 -20.04 24.75
CA ILE A 406 -16.06 -19.30 23.99
C ILE A 406 -17.10 -20.29 23.43
N GLY A 407 -16.66 -21.43 22.91
CA GLY A 407 -17.52 -22.52 22.44
C GLY A 407 -18.43 -23.07 23.53
N GLU A 408 -17.89 -23.34 24.71
CA GLU A 408 -18.67 -23.78 25.89
C GLU A 408 -19.73 -22.76 26.27
N ARG A 409 -19.36 -21.47 26.37
CA ARG A 409 -20.31 -20.39 26.69
C ARG A 409 -21.38 -20.24 25.62
N MET A 410 -21.02 -20.31 24.34
CA MET A 410 -22.00 -20.27 23.24
C MET A 410 -22.95 -21.47 23.27
N ALA A 411 -22.48 -22.66 23.64
CA ALA A 411 -23.33 -23.84 23.80
C ALA A 411 -24.31 -23.68 24.96
N GLU A 412 -23.86 -23.12 26.09
CA GLU A 412 -24.72 -22.78 27.23
C GLU A 412 -25.81 -21.78 26.84
N LEU A 413 -25.45 -20.66 26.20
CA LEU A 413 -26.40 -19.65 25.73
C LEU A 413 -27.45 -20.24 24.79
N ARG A 414 -27.06 -21.18 23.92
CA ARG A 414 -28.00 -21.90 23.03
C ARG A 414 -28.97 -22.77 23.83
N ARG A 415 -28.49 -23.47 24.87
CA ARG A 415 -29.36 -24.27 25.75
C ARG A 415 -30.37 -23.39 26.47
N LEU A 416 -29.94 -22.24 27.00
CA LEU A 416 -30.83 -21.28 27.67
C LEU A 416 -31.91 -20.74 26.70
N ASN A 417 -31.51 -20.35 25.49
CA ASN A 417 -32.45 -19.90 24.47
C ASN A 417 -33.45 -20.98 24.07
N GLN A 418 -33.00 -22.22 23.87
CA GLN A 418 -33.88 -23.33 23.51
C GLN A 418 -34.85 -23.70 24.64
N ALA A 419 -34.38 -23.71 25.88
CA ALA A 419 -35.22 -23.97 27.05
C ALA A 419 -36.32 -22.92 27.20
N ASN A 420 -35.99 -21.64 27.02
CA ASN A 420 -36.97 -20.55 27.05
C ASN A 420 -38.02 -20.69 25.92
N LEU A 421 -37.58 -20.97 24.69
CA LEU A 421 -38.48 -21.21 23.54
C LEU A 421 -39.41 -22.41 23.78
N ASN A 422 -38.91 -23.49 24.37
CA ASN A 422 -39.72 -24.66 24.69
C ASN A 422 -40.74 -24.34 25.79
N GLN A 423 -40.36 -23.56 26.81
CA GLN A 423 -41.28 -23.12 27.87
C GLN A 423 -42.38 -22.20 27.30
N ALA A 424 -42.03 -21.27 26.41
CA ALA A 424 -43.01 -20.41 25.74
C ALA A 424 -44.05 -21.23 24.96
N LYS A 425 -43.59 -22.24 24.20
CA LYS A 425 -44.48 -23.17 23.47
C LYS A 425 -45.38 -24.00 24.40
N LEU A 426 -44.87 -24.45 25.55
CA LEU A 426 -45.69 -25.16 26.54
C LEU A 426 -46.77 -24.25 27.12
N ASN A 427 -46.42 -23.00 27.44
CA ASN A 427 -47.37 -22.02 27.96
C ASN A 427 -48.46 -21.66 26.92
N GLU A 428 -48.11 -21.62 25.63
CA GLU A 428 -49.06 -21.41 24.53
C GLU A 428 -49.92 -22.65 24.21
N ALA A 429 -49.45 -23.86 24.53
CA ALA A 429 -50.18 -25.11 24.32
C ALA A 429 -51.13 -25.49 25.48
N SER A 430 -51.01 -24.84 26.64
CA SER A 430 -51.90 -25.02 27.81
C SER A 430 -53.08 -24.03 27.99
N PRO A 431 -53.74 -23.39 26.99
CA PRO A 431 -54.83 -22.46 27.28
C PRO A 431 -56.17 -23.09 27.70
N ASN A 432 -56.29 -24.41 27.92
CA ASN A 432 -57.62 -25.06 27.96
C ASN A 432 -57.89 -26.07 29.11
N GLU A 433 -57.32 -25.87 30.30
CA GLU A 433 -57.84 -26.55 31.52
C GLU A 433 -58.73 -25.65 32.40
N ALA A 434 -58.61 -24.32 32.28
CA ALA A 434 -59.41 -23.38 33.06
C ALA A 434 -60.83 -23.11 32.48
N SER A 435 -61.06 -23.42 31.20
CA SER A 435 -62.37 -23.26 30.54
C SER A 435 -63.26 -24.51 30.71
N LEU A 436 -62.69 -25.71 30.63
CA LEU A 436 -63.42 -26.98 30.82
C LEU A 436 -63.91 -27.17 32.25
N ASN A 437 -63.20 -26.66 33.26
CA ASN A 437 -63.63 -26.73 34.66
C ASN A 437 -64.68 -25.67 35.06
N ARG A 438 -64.86 -24.61 34.26
CA ARG A 438 -65.96 -23.65 34.47
C ARG A 438 -67.28 -24.17 33.92
N ASP A 439 -67.26 -24.90 32.81
CA ASP A 439 -68.47 -25.48 32.22
C ASP A 439 -68.99 -26.71 32.98
N THR A 440 -68.12 -27.51 33.59
CA THR A 440 -68.55 -28.61 34.48
C THR A 440 -69.13 -28.10 35.81
N ALA A 441 -68.59 -27.02 36.38
CA ALA A 441 -69.13 -26.38 37.59
C ALA A 441 -70.45 -25.61 37.32
N ALA A 442 -70.63 -25.05 36.11
CA ALA A 442 -71.87 -24.40 35.70
C ALA A 442 -72.99 -25.40 35.35
N ARG A 443 -72.65 -26.62 34.91
CA ARG A 443 -73.64 -27.70 34.70
C ARG A 443 -74.09 -28.36 36.01
N SER A 444 -73.18 -28.63 36.95
CA SER A 444 -73.54 -29.24 38.23
C SER A 444 -74.38 -28.32 39.14
N SER A 445 -74.31 -27.00 38.94
CA SER A 445 -75.12 -26.02 39.67
C SER A 445 -76.51 -25.76 39.05
N ARG A 446 -76.77 -26.24 37.81
CA ARG A 446 -78.09 -26.14 37.15
C ARG A 446 -78.99 -27.38 37.34
N GLU A 447 -78.43 -28.51 37.76
CA GLU A 447 -79.20 -29.74 38.05
C GLU A 447 -79.62 -29.88 39.54
N ALA A 448 -79.23 -28.91 40.39
CA ALA A 448 -79.55 -28.88 41.82
C ALA A 448 -80.63 -27.84 42.22
N LYS A 449 -81.42 -27.36 41.26
CA LYS A 449 -82.64 -26.56 41.46
C LYS A 449 -83.75 -27.13 40.60
#